data_AF-A0A7W2LU57-F1
#
_entry.id   AF-A0A7W2LU57-F1
#
_cell.length_a   1.000
_cell.length_b   1.000
_cell.length_c   1.000
_cell.angle_alpha   90.00
_cell.angle_beta   90.00
_cell.angle_gamma   90.00
#
_symmetry.space_group_name_H-M   'P 1'
#
loop_
_entity.id
_entity.type
_entity.pdbx_description
1 polymer ?
#
loop_
_entity_poly.entity_id
_entity_poly.type
_entity_poly.pdbx_seq_one_letter_code
_entity_poly.pdbx_strand_id
1 'polypeptide(L)'
;MRRGCSALNTCIRAGLAAAVTAAHHGQQVIIAEKATHLGGTSAWSGGWLWIPRNPLAVAEGIVETGDAPERYLRAQTHVSELDARQRAFLHHGPEMVAFFQRHTAVQFQSGSRMPDMHAGDGSAHGGRSLCALPYDGRRLGPWLRKLRPPLDILSLAGMGIAGGADMAAFFNATRSPKAAMHVGRRLLRHGRDLLLHRRGQQLVNGNALVARLLRSALDLGVTVLTGKAATRLLGSGRVGGAQFADGEVIHARRGVVLACGGFPHDRQRIAQLVPHAPQGHQHYSAAPRENTGDGLRLGEQAGGQVHSCGAHAGAWAPVSQVPRRDGSHGHFPHLVDRAKPGFIAVRSDGRRFANEADCYHDFMNALFAATPQGEPAQAWLICDHAAQRRYGIGWAKPFPFSTRIYQRCGYLHKGDSLAQLAQRCGIDAAQLQCTVAAFNQHAAQGLDPVYGRGASAYNRAQGEPLHGPNPSLRPLLNGPFYAVKLLPGSLGTFAGLATDAAARVLNEQAQPIPGLYAVGNDMHSVMGGHYPSGGITLGPGMTFGYIAGKALSSSGAGLPDMLHALPAPFSAV
;
A
#
# COMPACT_ATOMS: atom_id res chain seq x y z
N MET A 1 7.91 28.15 26.60
CA MET A 1 7.37 27.04 27.41
C MET A 1 7.97 25.72 26.91
N ARG A 2 8.69 24.98 27.75
CA ARG A 2 9.29 23.68 27.38
C ARG A 2 8.22 22.58 27.46
N ARG A 3 7.89 21.93 26.34
CA ARG A 3 7.00 20.76 26.33
C ARG A 3 7.87 19.49 26.37
N GLY A 4 7.82 18.77 27.48
CA GLY A 4 8.46 17.46 27.63
C GLY A 4 7.44 16.34 27.41
N CYS A 5 7.87 15.24 26.78
CA CYS A 5 7.07 14.02 26.64
C CYS A 5 7.95 12.78 26.86
N SER A 6 7.33 11.61 27.00
CA SER A 6 8.06 10.35 27.11
C SER A 6 8.49 9.85 25.73
N ALA A 7 7.65 9.97 24.70
CA ALA A 7 7.99 9.54 23.34
C ALA A 7 7.48 10.52 22.27
N LEU A 8 8.27 10.72 21.21
CA LEU A 8 7.90 11.55 20.06
C LEU A 8 7.84 10.71 18.78
N ASN A 9 6.82 10.92 17.96
CA ASN A 9 6.58 10.15 16.74
C ASN A 9 6.32 11.05 15.53
N THR A 10 6.99 10.80 14.41
CA THR A 10 6.76 11.52 13.15
C THR A 10 5.85 10.69 12.21
N CYS A 11 4.70 11.21 11.82
CA CYS A 11 3.49 10.41 11.53
C CYS A 11 3.37 9.68 10.16
N ILE A 12 3.01 8.38 10.23
CA ILE A 12 2.16 7.53 9.35
C ILE A 12 1.49 6.46 10.28
N ARG A 13 0.62 5.55 9.79
CA ARG A 13 0.00 4.44 10.56
C ARG A 13 0.93 3.70 11.53
N ALA A 14 2.18 3.47 11.13
CA ALA A 14 3.17 2.75 11.94
C ALA A 14 3.53 3.58 13.16
N GLY A 15 3.57 4.90 12.97
CA GLY A 15 3.66 5.89 14.03
C GLY A 15 2.45 5.87 14.96
N LEU A 16 1.23 5.88 14.41
CA LEU A 16 0.02 5.75 15.25
C LEU A 16 0.00 4.42 16.03
N ALA A 17 0.42 3.31 15.43
CA ALA A 17 0.51 2.03 16.11
C ALA A 17 1.51 2.06 17.26
N ALA A 18 2.70 2.64 17.05
CA ALA A 18 3.69 2.85 18.11
C ALA A 18 3.18 3.77 19.21
N ALA A 19 2.51 4.87 18.84
CA ALA A 19 1.97 5.83 19.79
C ALA A 19 0.87 5.22 20.67
N VAL A 20 -0.09 4.51 20.07
CA VAL A 20 -1.16 3.80 20.80
C VAL A 20 -0.57 2.74 21.72
N THR A 21 0.39 1.96 21.24
CA THR A 21 1.02 0.91 22.06
C THR A 21 1.79 1.50 23.23
N ALA A 22 2.63 2.53 23.00
CA ALA A 22 3.38 3.19 24.07
C ALA A 22 2.45 3.88 25.09
N ALA A 23 1.40 4.56 24.62
CA ALA A 23 0.44 5.23 25.50
C ALA A 23 -0.39 4.24 26.33
N HIS A 24 -0.76 3.10 25.73
CA HIS A 24 -1.42 2.00 26.45
C HIS A 24 -0.53 1.46 27.59
N HIS A 25 0.79 1.42 27.40
CA HIS A 25 1.77 1.06 28.42
C HIS A 25 2.23 2.26 29.28
N GLY A 26 1.41 3.32 29.38
CA GLY A 26 1.61 4.41 30.34
C GLY A 26 2.60 5.50 29.91
N GLN A 27 3.07 5.50 28.66
CA GLN A 27 3.95 6.58 28.17
C GLN A 27 3.14 7.82 27.75
N GLN A 28 3.66 9.01 28.04
CA GLN A 28 3.16 10.25 27.44
C GLN A 28 3.73 10.41 26.03
N VAL A 29 2.85 10.46 25.02
CA VAL A 29 3.27 10.46 23.62
C VAL A 29 2.83 11.73 22.90
N ILE A 30 3.74 12.29 22.09
CA ILE A 30 3.45 13.32 21.10
C ILE A 30 3.60 12.73 19.70
N ILE A 31 2.61 12.97 18.84
CA ILE A 31 2.70 12.73 17.41
C ILE A 31 2.86 14.07 16.70
N ALA A 32 3.86 14.19 15.84
CA ALA A 32 4.08 15.32 14.96
C ALA A 32 3.88 14.89 13.49
N GLU A 33 2.88 15.47 12.84
CA GLU A 33 2.58 15.31 11.42
C GLU A 33 2.95 16.61 10.71
N LYS A 34 3.79 16.52 9.68
CA LYS A 34 4.21 17.71 8.93
C LYS A 34 3.10 18.25 8.05
N ALA A 35 2.24 17.38 7.53
CA ALA A 35 1.09 17.80 6.76
C ALA A 35 0.01 18.42 7.67
N THR A 36 -0.93 19.13 7.06
CA THR A 36 -2.14 19.58 7.77
C THR A 36 -3.11 18.45 8.07
N HIS A 37 -2.92 17.29 7.43
CA HIS A 37 -3.77 16.11 7.52
C HIS A 37 -2.98 14.85 7.91
N LEU A 38 -3.54 14.08 8.85
CA LEU A 38 -3.03 12.81 9.34
C LEU A 38 -3.28 11.65 8.39
N GLY A 39 -2.37 10.67 8.41
CA GLY A 39 -2.56 9.33 7.85
C GLY A 39 -1.64 8.98 6.68
N GLY A 40 -1.00 9.97 6.05
CA GLY A 40 -0.11 9.78 4.91
C GLY A 40 -0.69 8.86 3.83
N THR A 41 0.16 8.04 3.20
CA THR A 41 -0.26 7.04 2.20
C THR A 41 -1.23 6.01 2.76
N SER A 42 -1.19 5.76 4.08
CA SER A 42 -2.07 4.76 4.71
C SER A 42 -3.53 5.14 4.56
N ALA A 43 -3.88 6.42 4.68
CA ALA A 43 -5.26 6.91 4.53
C ALA A 43 -5.82 6.74 3.11
N TRP A 44 -4.96 6.55 2.09
CA TRP A 44 -5.33 6.30 0.69
C TRP A 44 -5.26 4.83 0.29
N SER A 45 -4.68 3.98 1.14
CA SER A 45 -4.50 2.56 0.83
C SER A 45 -5.81 1.76 0.86
N GLY A 46 -5.78 0.56 0.28
CA GLY A 46 -6.84 -0.44 0.41
C GLY A 46 -7.05 -0.96 1.84
N GLY A 47 -6.14 -0.65 2.78
CA GLY A 47 -6.27 -1.02 4.19
C GLY A 47 -6.01 -2.49 4.51
N TRP A 48 -5.44 -3.25 3.58
CA TRP A 48 -5.08 -4.65 3.75
C TRP A 48 -3.78 -4.81 4.50
N LEU A 49 -3.75 -5.69 5.50
CA LEU A 49 -2.57 -6.12 6.22
C LEU A 49 -2.32 -7.58 5.87
N TRP A 50 -1.07 -7.92 5.54
CA TRP A 50 -0.62 -9.30 5.48
C TRP A 50 -0.07 -9.70 6.84
N ILE A 51 -0.77 -10.59 7.54
CA ILE A 51 -0.43 -11.12 8.87
C ILE A 51 -0.76 -12.62 8.85
N PRO A 52 0.23 -13.50 8.62
CA PRO A 52 0.07 -14.93 8.79
C PRO A 52 -0.39 -15.28 10.21
N ARG A 53 -1.14 -16.37 10.37
CA ARG A 53 -1.69 -16.82 11.67
C ARG A 53 -2.47 -15.75 12.45
N ASN A 54 -3.08 -14.78 11.76
CA ASN A 54 -3.88 -13.76 12.44
C ASN A 54 -5.11 -14.39 13.15
N PRO A 55 -5.53 -13.83 14.29
CA PRO A 55 -6.60 -14.41 15.10
C PRO A 55 -7.97 -14.51 14.40
N LEU A 56 -8.23 -13.73 13.36
CA LEU A 56 -9.49 -13.81 12.61
C LEU A 56 -9.52 -15.06 11.73
N ALA A 57 -8.43 -15.34 11.01
CA ALA A 57 -8.31 -16.56 10.21
C ALA A 57 -8.33 -17.82 11.08
N VAL A 58 -7.66 -17.79 12.25
CA VAL A 58 -7.69 -18.88 13.23
C VAL A 58 -9.12 -19.12 13.74
N ALA A 59 -9.87 -18.05 14.06
CA ALA A 59 -11.27 -18.17 14.47
C ALA A 59 -12.20 -18.71 13.37
N GLU A 60 -11.82 -18.58 12.10
CA GLU A 60 -12.50 -19.17 10.94
C GLU A 60 -12.05 -20.61 10.66
N GLY A 61 -11.19 -21.19 11.49
CA GLY A 61 -10.68 -22.55 11.34
C GLY A 61 -9.46 -22.69 10.41
N ILE A 62 -8.88 -21.58 9.95
CA ILE A 62 -7.67 -21.59 9.10
C ILE A 62 -6.44 -21.49 10.00
N VAL A 63 -5.86 -22.64 10.34
CA VAL A 63 -4.67 -22.73 11.20
C VAL A 63 -3.49 -23.20 10.36
N GLU A 64 -2.49 -22.34 10.19
CA GLU A 64 -1.27 -22.65 9.46
C GLU A 64 -0.29 -23.45 10.33
N THR A 65 -0.25 -24.77 10.14
CA THR A 65 0.64 -25.69 10.84
C THR A 65 2.08 -25.64 10.29
N GLY A 66 3.07 -25.97 11.14
CA GLY A 66 4.47 -26.08 10.73
C GLY A 66 5.14 -24.73 10.48
N ASP A 67 5.96 -24.62 9.43
CA ASP A 67 6.75 -23.43 9.08
C ASP A 67 6.29 -22.78 7.75
N ALA A 68 5.02 -22.97 7.35
CA ALA A 68 4.54 -22.54 6.04
C ALA A 68 4.69 -21.02 5.77
N PRO A 69 4.36 -20.11 6.70
CA PRO A 69 4.65 -18.68 6.52
C PRO A 69 6.14 -18.38 6.36
N GLU A 70 7.00 -19.10 7.09
CA GLU A 70 8.44 -18.95 7.05
C GLU A 70 9.01 -19.42 5.71
N ARG A 71 8.59 -20.61 5.23
CA ARG A 71 8.92 -21.12 3.88
C ARG A 71 8.49 -20.16 2.79
N TYR A 72 7.27 -19.65 2.90
CA TYR A 72 6.76 -18.67 1.94
C TYR A 72 7.64 -17.42 1.91
N LEU A 73 7.94 -16.84 3.07
CA LEU A 73 8.74 -15.63 3.12
C LEU A 73 10.17 -15.87 2.58
N ARG A 74 10.80 -17.02 2.92
CA ARG A 74 12.09 -17.42 2.36
C ARG A 74 12.05 -17.52 0.84
N ALA A 75 11.04 -18.20 0.29
CA ALA A 75 10.87 -18.37 -1.15
C ALA A 75 10.68 -17.02 -1.86
N GLN A 76 9.90 -16.11 -1.27
CA GLN A 76 9.59 -14.82 -1.88
C GLN A 76 10.70 -13.76 -1.75
N THR A 77 11.53 -13.84 -0.72
CA THR A 77 12.68 -12.93 -0.56
C THR A 77 13.99 -13.54 -1.04
N HIS A 78 13.94 -14.75 -1.61
CA HIS A 78 15.09 -15.52 -2.11
C HIS A 78 16.25 -15.64 -1.11
N VAL A 79 15.91 -15.94 0.15
CA VAL A 79 16.88 -16.16 1.22
C VAL A 79 16.83 -17.61 1.72
N SER A 80 17.99 -18.16 2.09
CA SER A 80 18.08 -19.47 2.72
C SER A 80 17.52 -19.47 4.14
N GLU A 81 17.69 -18.37 4.88
CA GLU A 81 17.20 -18.18 6.23
C GLU A 81 16.59 -16.80 6.43
N LEU A 82 15.57 -16.74 7.29
CA LEU A 82 14.96 -15.47 7.67
C LEU A 82 15.90 -14.66 8.57
N ASP A 83 15.91 -13.34 8.43
CA ASP A 83 16.60 -12.48 9.39
C ASP A 83 15.81 -12.35 10.71
N ALA A 84 16.43 -11.76 11.73
CA ALA A 84 15.80 -11.58 13.04
C ALA A 84 14.52 -10.70 12.97
N ARG A 85 14.43 -9.76 12.02
CA ARG A 85 13.27 -8.89 11.84
C ARG A 85 12.12 -9.64 11.19
N GLN A 86 12.40 -10.46 10.18
CA GLN A 86 11.42 -11.33 9.53
C GLN A 86 10.80 -12.31 10.54
N ARG A 87 11.63 -12.94 11.39
CA ARG A 87 11.13 -13.76 12.52
C ARG A 87 10.30 -12.94 13.50
N ALA A 88 10.77 -11.77 13.93
CA ALA A 88 10.02 -10.89 14.84
C ALA A 88 8.67 -10.45 14.24
N PHE A 89 8.62 -10.21 12.94
CA PHE A 89 7.39 -9.88 12.24
C PHE A 89 6.38 -11.04 12.25
N LEU A 90 6.81 -12.25 11.89
CA LEU A 90 5.94 -13.43 11.89
C LEU A 90 5.44 -13.77 13.31
N HIS A 91 6.29 -13.58 14.31
CA HIS A 91 5.94 -13.81 15.71
C HIS A 91 4.96 -12.76 16.27
N HIS A 92 5.30 -11.47 16.16
CA HIS A 92 4.52 -10.40 16.79
C HIS A 92 3.34 -9.89 15.94
N GLY A 93 3.22 -10.28 14.67
CA GLY A 93 2.12 -9.90 13.80
C GLY A 93 0.75 -10.28 14.36
N PRO A 94 0.50 -11.57 14.68
CA PRO A 94 -0.73 -12.01 15.33
C PRO A 94 -0.97 -11.36 16.70
N GLU A 95 0.08 -11.20 17.51
CA GLU A 95 0.00 -10.52 18.81
C GLU A 95 -0.48 -9.08 18.66
N MET A 96 0.07 -8.37 17.67
CA MET A 96 -0.31 -6.99 17.35
C MET A 96 -1.79 -6.91 16.99
N VAL A 97 -2.29 -7.82 16.13
CA VAL A 97 -3.71 -7.85 15.77
C VAL A 97 -4.59 -8.08 17.01
N ALA A 98 -4.24 -9.06 17.85
CA ALA A 98 -4.97 -9.36 19.08
C ALA A 98 -4.93 -8.19 20.08
N PHE A 99 -3.81 -7.50 20.20
CA PHE A 99 -3.65 -6.32 21.05
C PHE A 99 -4.59 -5.20 20.62
N PHE A 100 -4.53 -4.80 19.34
CA PHE A 100 -5.35 -3.71 18.81
C PHE A 100 -6.85 -4.03 18.91
N GLN A 101 -7.25 -5.28 18.64
CA GLN A 101 -8.66 -5.67 18.70
C GLN A 101 -9.21 -5.68 20.13
N ARG A 102 -8.40 -6.08 21.13
CA ARG A 102 -8.83 -6.20 22.54
C ARG A 102 -8.80 -4.88 23.30
N HIS A 103 -7.83 -4.01 23.00
CA HIS A 103 -7.51 -2.87 23.86
C HIS A 103 -7.77 -1.51 23.22
N THR A 104 -8.28 -1.45 21.98
CA THR A 104 -8.38 -0.20 21.23
C THR A 104 -9.65 -0.11 20.38
N ALA A 105 -9.89 1.04 19.74
CA ALA A 105 -10.99 1.23 18.79
C ALA A 105 -10.74 0.55 17.43
N VAL A 106 -9.55 -0.02 17.20
CA VAL A 106 -9.23 -0.76 15.99
C VAL A 106 -9.94 -2.11 16.01
N GLN A 107 -10.72 -2.38 14.96
CA GLN A 107 -11.44 -3.62 14.78
C GLN A 107 -11.24 -4.08 13.34
N PHE A 108 -11.01 -5.37 13.16
CA PHE A 108 -10.61 -5.95 11.88
C PHE A 108 -11.73 -6.75 11.24
N GLN A 109 -11.71 -6.80 9.92
CA GLN A 109 -12.50 -7.66 9.08
C GLN A 109 -11.58 -8.73 8.48
N SER A 110 -12.04 -9.97 8.50
CA SER A 110 -11.30 -11.08 7.92
C SER A 110 -11.13 -10.89 6.42
N GLY A 111 -9.91 -11.15 5.96
CA GLY A 111 -9.51 -11.20 4.57
C GLY A 111 -9.19 -12.61 4.11
N SER A 112 -9.65 -13.64 4.81
CA SER A 112 -9.22 -15.03 4.62
C SER A 112 -9.44 -15.61 3.23
N ARG A 113 -10.24 -14.97 2.37
CA ARG A 113 -10.43 -15.38 0.98
C ARG A 113 -9.39 -14.83 0.02
N MET A 114 -8.50 -13.96 0.47
CA MET A 114 -7.46 -13.36 -0.38
C MET A 114 -6.28 -14.32 -0.47
N PRO A 115 -5.97 -14.87 -1.66
CA PRO A 115 -4.78 -15.69 -1.87
C PRO A 115 -3.51 -14.84 -1.80
N ASP A 116 -2.40 -15.49 -1.48
CA ASP A 116 -1.07 -14.92 -1.73
C ASP A 116 -0.85 -14.66 -3.23
N MET A 117 0.00 -13.69 -3.56
CA MET A 117 0.18 -13.23 -4.94
C MET A 117 0.90 -14.26 -5.82
N HIS A 118 1.74 -15.09 -5.21
CA HIS A 118 2.56 -16.10 -5.87
C HIS A 118 2.22 -17.49 -5.37
N ALA A 119 2.03 -18.42 -6.29
CA ALA A 119 2.00 -19.85 -5.97
C ALA A 119 3.45 -20.36 -5.78
N GLY A 120 3.65 -21.27 -4.84
CA GLY A 120 4.96 -21.85 -4.55
C GLY A 120 5.05 -22.40 -3.14
N ASP A 121 6.28 -22.67 -2.70
CA ASP A 121 6.54 -23.22 -1.37
C ASP A 121 5.97 -22.31 -0.28
N GLY A 122 5.25 -22.90 0.67
CA GLY A 122 4.55 -22.20 1.74
C GLY A 122 3.40 -21.26 1.33
N SER A 123 3.07 -21.11 0.05
CA SER A 123 1.98 -20.22 -0.40
C SER A 123 0.61 -20.68 0.11
N ALA A 124 -0.30 -19.72 0.33
CA ALA A 124 -1.66 -20.01 0.80
C ALA A 124 -2.73 -19.43 -0.14
N HIS A 125 -3.84 -20.16 -0.29
CA HIS A 125 -5.03 -19.68 -1.01
C HIS A 125 -5.88 -18.68 -0.21
N GLY A 126 -5.45 -18.35 1.01
CA GLY A 126 -6.23 -17.59 1.97
C GLY A 126 -5.59 -17.51 3.35
N GLY A 127 -6.30 -16.85 4.28
CA GLY A 127 -5.97 -16.85 5.72
C GLY A 127 -4.93 -15.85 6.20
N ARG A 128 -4.16 -15.21 5.31
CA ARG A 128 -3.06 -14.30 5.71
C ARG A 128 -3.40 -12.81 5.59
N SER A 129 -4.55 -12.46 5.03
CA SER A 129 -4.97 -11.07 4.86
C SER A 129 -6.08 -10.67 5.82
N LEU A 130 -6.07 -9.42 6.26
CA LEU A 130 -7.16 -8.78 7.01
C LEU A 130 -7.19 -7.28 6.72
N CYS A 131 -8.29 -6.60 7.01
CA CYS A 131 -8.38 -5.15 6.86
C CYS A 131 -9.16 -4.52 8.02
N ALA A 132 -9.12 -3.20 8.18
CA ALA A 132 -9.93 -2.54 9.20
C ALA A 132 -11.42 -2.55 8.82
N LEU A 133 -12.29 -2.85 9.79
CA LEU A 133 -13.73 -2.71 9.62
C LEU A 133 -14.09 -1.24 9.30
N PRO A 134 -15.14 -1.00 8.49
CA PRO A 134 -15.66 0.34 8.25
C PRO A 134 -15.86 1.12 9.56
N TYR A 135 -15.61 2.42 9.53
CA TYR A 135 -15.67 3.28 10.71
C TYR A 135 -16.59 4.47 10.48
N ASP A 136 -17.34 4.85 11.51
CA ASP A 136 -18.21 6.03 11.49
C ASP A 136 -17.41 7.28 11.87
N GLY A 137 -17.11 8.11 10.88
CA GLY A 137 -16.33 9.34 11.01
C GLY A 137 -16.85 10.31 12.07
N ARG A 138 -18.15 10.27 12.39
CA ARG A 138 -18.74 11.12 13.44
C ARG A 138 -18.12 10.87 14.81
N ARG A 139 -17.65 9.63 15.06
CA ARG A 139 -16.99 9.24 16.32
C ARG A 139 -15.59 9.84 16.50
N LEU A 140 -15.01 10.45 15.46
CA LEU A 140 -13.79 11.26 15.58
C LEU A 140 -14.08 12.71 15.99
N GLY A 141 -15.34 13.17 15.92
CA GLY A 141 -15.69 14.56 16.19
C GLY A 141 -14.85 15.53 15.34
N PRO A 142 -14.28 16.59 15.94
CA PRO A 142 -13.47 17.59 15.22
C PRO A 142 -12.27 17.00 14.47
N TRP A 143 -11.72 15.88 14.94
CA TRP A 143 -10.53 15.24 14.36
C TRP A 143 -10.79 14.63 12.97
N LEU A 144 -12.05 14.42 12.58
CA LEU A 144 -12.37 13.98 11.24
C LEU A 144 -11.81 14.96 10.19
N ARG A 145 -11.85 16.27 10.45
CA ARG A 145 -11.29 17.29 9.54
C ARG A 145 -9.77 17.21 9.41
N LYS A 146 -9.09 16.71 10.45
CA LYS A 146 -7.63 16.48 10.46
C LYS A 146 -7.24 15.16 9.82
N LEU A 147 -8.16 14.22 9.60
CA LEU A 147 -7.88 12.99 8.87
C LEU A 147 -7.82 13.29 7.37
N ARG A 148 -6.78 12.81 6.67
CA ARG A 148 -6.68 12.96 5.21
C ARG A 148 -7.92 12.39 4.51
N PRO A 149 -8.55 13.13 3.59
CA PRO A 149 -9.69 12.61 2.84
C PRO A 149 -9.27 11.43 1.95
N PRO A 150 -10.20 10.53 1.58
CA PRO A 150 -9.95 9.52 0.56
C PRO A 150 -9.36 10.14 -0.71
N LEU A 151 -8.52 9.38 -1.41
CA LEU A 151 -7.90 9.85 -2.64
C LEU A 151 -9.00 10.17 -3.66
N ASP A 152 -9.04 11.43 -4.10
CA ASP A 152 -10.12 12.00 -4.90
C ASP A 152 -10.26 11.35 -6.28
N ILE A 153 -9.14 10.98 -6.90
CA ILE A 153 -9.12 10.27 -8.19
C ILE A 153 -9.65 8.84 -8.09
N LEU A 154 -9.61 8.22 -6.91
CA LEU A 154 -10.13 6.87 -6.65
C LEU A 154 -11.57 6.89 -6.09
N SER A 155 -12.03 8.02 -5.59
CA SER A 155 -13.32 8.14 -4.91
C SER A 155 -14.39 8.81 -5.78
N LEU A 156 -15.65 8.49 -5.50
CA LEU A 156 -16.78 9.17 -6.11
C LEU A 156 -17.22 10.30 -5.18
N ALA A 157 -16.80 11.53 -5.47
CA ALA A 157 -17.07 12.71 -4.61
C ALA A 157 -16.70 12.47 -3.13
N GLY A 158 -15.51 11.89 -2.90
CA GLY A 158 -15.01 11.56 -1.55
C GLY A 158 -15.66 10.33 -0.90
N MET A 159 -16.54 9.60 -1.60
CA MET A 159 -17.09 8.33 -1.12
C MET A 159 -16.03 7.23 -1.25
N GLY A 160 -15.64 6.64 -0.13
CA GLY A 160 -14.83 5.42 -0.13
C GLY A 160 -15.67 4.20 -0.55
N ILE A 161 -15.09 3.35 -1.39
CA ILE A 161 -15.66 2.06 -1.79
C ILE A 161 -14.75 0.97 -1.22
N ALA A 162 -15.29 0.08 -0.41
CA ALA A 162 -14.50 -1.00 0.18
C ALA A 162 -14.20 -2.09 -0.86
N GLY A 163 -13.10 -2.81 -0.69
CA GLY A 163 -12.82 -4.01 -1.48
C GLY A 163 -13.87 -5.11 -1.25
N GLY A 164 -13.85 -6.13 -2.11
CA GLY A 164 -14.73 -7.30 -1.96
C GLY A 164 -16.19 -6.98 -2.28
N ALA A 165 -17.10 -7.32 -1.36
CA ALA A 165 -18.54 -7.28 -1.59
C ALA A 165 -19.09 -5.88 -1.95
N ASP A 166 -18.51 -4.82 -1.39
CA ASP A 166 -18.95 -3.45 -1.68
C ASP A 166 -18.63 -3.08 -3.13
N MET A 167 -17.37 -3.24 -3.56
CA MET A 167 -16.97 -3.05 -4.96
C MET A 167 -17.75 -3.95 -5.93
N ALA A 168 -17.97 -5.22 -5.58
CA ALA A 168 -18.77 -6.14 -6.39
C ALA A 168 -20.22 -5.66 -6.55
N ALA A 169 -20.83 -5.08 -5.51
CA ALA A 169 -22.16 -4.49 -5.61
C ALA A 169 -22.18 -3.27 -6.56
N PHE A 170 -21.14 -2.43 -6.54
CA PHE A 170 -21.02 -1.31 -7.49
C PHE A 170 -20.93 -1.79 -8.95
N PHE A 171 -20.14 -2.83 -9.24
CA PHE A 171 -20.05 -3.39 -10.59
C PHE A 171 -21.34 -4.06 -11.06
N ASN A 172 -22.14 -4.60 -10.14
CA ASN A 172 -23.37 -5.35 -10.46
C ASN A 172 -24.66 -4.54 -10.25
N ALA A 173 -24.56 -3.24 -9.95
CA ALA A 173 -25.71 -2.39 -9.63
C ALA A 173 -26.78 -2.33 -10.73
N THR A 174 -26.40 -2.49 -11.99
CA THR A 174 -27.34 -2.48 -13.13
C THR A 174 -27.93 -3.85 -13.45
N ARG A 175 -27.47 -4.91 -12.77
CA ARG A 175 -27.80 -6.32 -13.09
C ARG A 175 -28.42 -7.08 -11.92
N SER A 176 -28.37 -6.51 -10.72
CA SER A 176 -28.93 -7.12 -9.52
C SER A 176 -29.73 -6.09 -8.73
N PRO A 177 -31.03 -6.31 -8.51
CA PRO A 177 -31.85 -5.42 -7.67
C PRO A 177 -31.28 -5.25 -6.26
N LYS A 178 -30.71 -6.32 -5.68
CA LYS A 178 -30.04 -6.29 -4.38
C LYS A 178 -28.82 -5.37 -4.39
N ALA A 179 -27.99 -5.46 -5.45
CA ALA A 179 -26.84 -4.59 -5.62
C ALA A 179 -27.27 -3.12 -5.87
N ALA A 180 -28.30 -2.91 -6.70
CA ALA A 180 -28.87 -1.60 -6.97
C ALA A 180 -29.37 -0.92 -5.69
N MET A 181 -30.12 -1.65 -4.85
CA MET A 181 -30.60 -1.16 -3.56
C MET A 181 -29.45 -0.84 -2.60
N HIS A 182 -28.42 -1.69 -2.54
CA HIS A 182 -27.22 -1.42 -1.72
C HIS A 182 -26.51 -0.14 -2.16
N VAL A 183 -26.24 0.01 -3.46
CA VAL A 183 -25.60 1.20 -4.03
C VAL A 183 -26.47 2.44 -3.84
N GLY A 184 -27.77 2.35 -4.08
CA GLY A 184 -28.73 3.45 -3.85
C GLY A 184 -28.71 3.92 -2.39
N ARG A 185 -28.77 3.01 -1.42
CA ARG A 185 -28.64 3.33 0.02
C ARG A 185 -27.31 3.98 0.34
N ARG A 186 -26.21 3.50 -0.24
CA ARG A 186 -24.86 4.08 -0.06
C ARG A 186 -24.77 5.50 -0.61
N LEU A 187 -25.29 5.74 -1.81
CA LEU A 187 -25.32 7.05 -2.44
C LEU A 187 -26.20 8.04 -1.67
N LEU A 188 -27.40 7.62 -1.23
CA LEU A 188 -28.29 8.46 -0.42
C LEU A 188 -27.65 8.84 0.91
N ARG A 189 -27.05 7.87 1.61
CA ARG A 189 -26.32 8.14 2.85
C ARG A 189 -25.16 9.10 2.61
N HIS A 190 -24.35 8.87 1.58
CA HIS A 190 -23.23 9.74 1.26
C HIS A 190 -23.68 11.16 0.86
N GLY A 191 -24.75 11.28 0.09
CA GLY A 191 -25.35 12.57 -0.25
C GLY A 191 -25.80 13.33 0.98
N ARG A 192 -26.49 12.67 1.91
CA ARG A 192 -26.86 13.25 3.21
C ARG A 192 -25.63 13.67 4.02
N ASP A 193 -24.60 12.84 4.06
CA ASP A 193 -23.36 13.14 4.79
C ASP A 193 -22.63 14.36 4.19
N LEU A 194 -22.60 14.49 2.86
CA LEU A 194 -22.04 15.67 2.19
C LEU A 194 -22.86 16.94 2.48
N LEU A 195 -24.19 16.85 2.50
CA LEU A 195 -25.06 17.99 2.82
C LEU A 195 -24.90 18.45 4.27
N LEU A 196 -24.89 17.52 5.23
CA LEU A 196 -24.87 17.85 6.66
C LEU A 196 -23.46 18.13 7.20
N HIS A 197 -22.43 17.46 6.66
CA HIS A 197 -21.09 17.46 7.24
C HIS A 197 -20.00 17.87 6.25
N ARG A 198 -20.35 18.18 4.98
CA ARG A 198 -19.40 18.52 3.89
C ARG A 198 -18.35 17.44 3.62
N ARG A 199 -18.56 16.22 4.14
CA ARG A 199 -17.65 15.08 4.04
C ARG A 199 -18.39 13.78 4.35
N GLY A 200 -18.07 12.73 3.61
CA GLY A 200 -18.60 11.38 3.86
C GLY A 200 -18.23 10.87 5.26
N GLN A 201 -19.21 10.28 5.96
CA GLN A 201 -19.02 9.76 7.32
C GLN A 201 -18.68 8.28 7.36
N GLN A 202 -18.98 7.52 6.30
CA GLN A 202 -18.59 6.12 6.22
C GLN A 202 -17.16 5.98 5.72
N LEU A 203 -16.22 5.79 6.66
CA LEU A 203 -14.82 5.56 6.35
C LEU A 203 -14.58 4.08 6.12
N VAL A 204 -13.79 3.75 5.10
CA VAL A 204 -13.45 2.36 4.71
C VAL A 204 -11.96 2.24 4.41
N ASN A 205 -11.48 1.01 4.23
CA ASN A 205 -10.09 0.72 3.81
C ASN A 205 -9.07 1.38 4.75
N GLY A 206 -7.95 1.88 4.21
CA GLY A 206 -6.92 2.54 4.98
C GLY A 206 -7.39 3.81 5.69
N ASN A 207 -8.45 4.48 5.20
CA ASN A 207 -9.04 5.62 5.87
C ASN A 207 -9.71 5.22 7.19
N ALA A 208 -10.43 4.09 7.21
CA ALA A 208 -10.99 3.52 8.44
C ALA A 208 -9.90 3.06 9.42
N LEU A 209 -8.83 2.45 8.92
CA LEU A 209 -7.69 2.03 9.76
C LEU A 209 -7.07 3.22 10.50
N VAL A 210 -6.72 4.29 9.77
CA VAL A 210 -6.14 5.50 10.37
C VAL A 210 -7.13 6.16 11.32
N ALA A 211 -8.42 6.21 10.97
CA ALA A 211 -9.45 6.78 11.85
C ALA A 211 -9.55 6.04 13.19
N ARG A 212 -9.53 4.70 13.17
CA ARG A 212 -9.61 3.87 14.38
C ARG A 212 -8.34 3.98 15.23
N LEU A 213 -7.17 4.00 14.60
CA LEU A 213 -5.90 4.24 15.29
C LEU A 213 -5.86 5.63 15.92
N LEU A 214 -6.32 6.66 15.19
CA LEU A 214 -6.41 8.02 15.71
C LEU A 214 -7.39 8.11 16.89
N ARG A 215 -8.57 7.50 16.79
CA ARG A 215 -9.53 7.44 17.91
C ARG A 215 -8.87 6.82 19.14
N SER A 216 -8.18 5.70 18.96
CA SER A 216 -7.48 5.01 20.04
C SER A 216 -6.37 5.86 20.67
N ALA A 217 -5.61 6.58 19.86
CA ALA A 217 -4.58 7.50 20.36
C ALA A 217 -5.19 8.63 21.20
N LEU A 218 -6.30 9.19 20.74
CA LEU A 218 -7.03 10.24 21.45
C LEU A 218 -7.64 9.75 22.77
N ASP A 219 -8.19 8.53 22.78
CA ASP A 219 -8.73 7.89 24.00
C ASP A 219 -7.64 7.67 25.06
N LEU A 220 -6.40 7.44 24.62
CA LEU A 220 -5.24 7.24 25.49
C LEU A 220 -4.50 8.56 25.82
N GLY A 221 -5.05 9.72 25.47
CA GLY A 221 -4.45 11.02 25.80
C GLY A 221 -3.19 11.37 24.99
N VAL A 222 -2.96 10.73 23.84
CA VAL A 222 -1.85 11.09 22.94
C VAL A 222 -2.06 12.51 22.40
N THR A 223 -1.02 13.34 22.50
CA THR A 223 -1.04 14.69 21.93
C THR A 223 -0.69 14.63 20.45
N VAL A 224 -1.54 15.18 19.58
CA VAL A 224 -1.34 15.16 18.13
C VAL A 224 -1.17 16.58 17.59
N LEU A 225 -0.06 16.82 16.90
CA LEU A 225 0.30 18.10 16.29
C LEU A 225 0.37 17.93 14.77
N THR A 226 -0.37 18.75 14.03
CA THR A 226 -0.34 18.80 12.55
C THR A 226 0.37 20.06 12.08
N GLY A 227 0.97 20.05 10.89
CA GLY A 227 1.79 21.19 10.41
C GLY A 227 3.13 21.30 11.12
N LYS A 228 3.63 20.23 11.74
CA LYS A 228 4.88 20.20 12.51
C LYS A 228 5.93 19.34 11.82
N ALA A 229 6.78 19.98 11.02
CA ALA A 229 7.90 19.32 10.34
C ALA A 229 9.14 19.29 11.26
N ALA A 230 9.61 18.10 11.62
CA ALA A 230 10.87 17.93 12.35
C ALA A 230 12.06 18.17 11.39
N THR A 231 13.03 18.97 11.82
CA THR A 231 14.18 19.38 11.00
C THR A 231 15.50 18.85 11.55
N ARG A 232 15.57 18.55 12.86
CA ARG A 232 16.77 18.03 13.51
C ARG A 232 16.42 17.14 14.70
N LEU A 233 17.16 16.04 14.87
CA LEU A 233 17.13 15.24 16.10
C LEU A 233 18.08 15.82 17.15
N LEU A 234 17.68 15.76 18.42
CA LEU A 234 18.43 16.31 19.55
C LEU A 234 18.99 15.18 20.41
N GLY A 235 20.24 15.32 20.84
CA GLY A 235 20.90 14.35 21.70
C GLY A 235 22.43 14.44 21.66
N SER A 236 23.09 14.02 22.74
CA SER A 236 24.52 13.73 22.78
C SER A 236 24.68 12.28 23.25
N GLY A 237 25.05 11.37 22.34
CA GLY A 237 25.12 9.93 22.59
C GLY A 237 23.77 9.18 22.64
N ARG A 238 22.67 9.87 22.95
CA ARG A 238 21.29 9.32 22.92
C ARG A 238 20.33 10.34 22.32
N VAL A 239 19.49 9.92 21.38
CA VAL A 239 18.41 10.76 20.83
C VAL A 239 17.34 10.95 21.90
N GLY A 240 17.12 12.21 22.29
CA GLY A 240 16.25 12.63 23.38
C GLY A 240 15.26 13.73 23.01
N GLY A 241 15.03 13.97 21.71
CA GLY A 241 14.07 14.97 21.25
C GLY A 241 14.24 15.34 19.79
N ALA A 242 13.46 16.33 19.35
CA ALA A 242 13.57 16.92 18.02
C ALA A 242 13.30 18.43 18.05
N GLN A 243 13.91 19.13 17.10
CA GLN A 243 13.61 20.51 16.73
C GLN A 243 12.71 20.53 15.49
N PHE A 244 11.76 21.46 15.48
CA PHE A 244 10.80 21.65 14.40
C PHE A 244 11.10 22.92 13.58
N ALA A 245 10.50 22.99 12.39
CA ALA A 245 10.72 24.08 11.43
C ALA A 245 10.34 25.48 11.97
N ASP A 246 9.44 25.56 12.94
CA ASP A 246 9.06 26.81 13.62
C ASP A 246 9.94 27.16 14.82
N GLY A 247 11.03 26.41 15.02
CA GLY A 247 11.96 26.58 16.13
C GLY A 247 11.52 25.92 17.43
N GLU A 248 10.31 25.34 17.51
CA GLU A 248 9.88 24.61 18.70
C GLU A 248 10.80 23.40 18.93
N VAL A 249 11.11 23.15 20.21
CA VAL A 249 11.90 22.01 20.65
C VAL A 249 11.05 21.15 21.57
N ILE A 250 10.96 19.86 21.25
CA ILE A 250 10.26 18.86 22.06
C ILE A 250 11.29 17.83 22.53
N HIS A 251 11.35 17.64 23.84
CA HIS A 251 12.17 16.60 24.46
C HIS A 251 11.36 15.31 24.64
N ALA A 252 11.99 14.18 24.37
CA ALA A 252 11.44 12.84 24.47
C ALA A 252 12.33 11.97 25.38
N ARG A 253 11.85 11.64 26.59
CA ARG A 253 12.65 10.94 27.61
C ARG A 253 13.02 9.50 27.19
N ARG A 254 12.09 8.78 26.55
CA ARG A 254 12.24 7.37 26.14
C ARG A 254 12.82 7.22 24.74
N GLY A 255 12.53 8.15 23.83
CA GLY A 255 13.10 8.16 22.49
C GLY A 255 12.19 8.76 21.42
N VAL A 256 12.68 8.72 20.19
CA VAL A 256 12.00 9.22 18.98
C VAL A 256 11.76 8.05 18.02
N VAL A 257 10.55 7.97 17.47
CA VAL A 257 10.16 7.01 16.43
C VAL A 257 9.96 7.74 15.11
N LEU A 258 10.74 7.36 14.11
CA LEU A 258 10.62 7.84 12.73
C LEU A 258 9.61 6.98 11.98
N ALA A 259 8.51 7.59 11.53
CA ALA A 259 7.49 6.94 10.70
C ALA A 259 6.98 7.89 9.59
N CYS A 260 7.87 8.66 8.97
CA CYS A 260 7.61 9.74 8.02
C CYS A 260 7.18 9.27 6.62
N GLY A 261 7.34 7.99 6.29
CA GLY A 261 6.79 7.41 5.06
C GLY A 261 7.75 7.21 3.90
N GLY A 262 9.04 7.17 4.18
CA GLY A 262 10.08 6.92 3.21
C GLY A 262 10.28 8.10 2.26
N PHE A 263 10.70 7.80 1.03
CA PHE A 263 11.20 8.81 0.09
C PHE A 263 10.55 8.83 -1.32
N PRO A 264 9.24 8.52 -1.48
CA PRO A 264 8.63 8.42 -2.81
C PRO A 264 8.65 9.71 -3.66
N HIS A 265 8.91 10.88 -3.05
CA HIS A 265 9.06 12.17 -3.73
C HIS A 265 10.41 12.86 -3.45
N ASP A 266 11.41 12.14 -2.92
CA ASP A 266 12.77 12.65 -2.76
C ASP A 266 13.55 12.50 -4.07
N ARG A 267 13.71 13.57 -4.84
CA ARG A 267 14.35 13.51 -6.16
C ARG A 267 15.79 12.99 -6.10
N GLN A 268 16.56 13.42 -5.10
CA GLN A 268 17.95 13.02 -4.98
C GLN A 268 18.05 11.53 -4.68
N ARG A 269 17.23 11.03 -3.74
CA ARG A 269 17.26 9.61 -3.40
C ARG A 269 16.66 8.72 -4.49
N ILE A 270 15.66 9.22 -5.23
CA ILE A 270 15.16 8.54 -6.43
C ILE A 270 16.27 8.40 -7.47
N ALA A 271 17.01 9.48 -7.76
CA ALA A 271 18.14 9.44 -8.69
C ALA A 271 19.19 8.40 -8.29
N GLN A 272 19.44 8.24 -6.98
CA GLN A 272 20.42 7.30 -6.45
C GLN A 272 19.96 5.84 -6.46
N LEU A 273 18.68 5.57 -6.16
CA LEU A 273 18.20 4.23 -5.82
C LEU A 273 17.18 3.65 -6.80
N VAL A 274 16.72 4.42 -7.79
CA VAL A 274 15.64 4.00 -8.70
C VAL A 274 16.19 3.97 -10.13
N PRO A 275 16.58 2.79 -10.65
CA PRO A 275 17.32 2.67 -11.92
C PRO A 275 16.63 3.29 -13.13
N HIS A 276 15.29 3.20 -13.22
CA HIS A 276 14.52 3.79 -14.33
C HIS A 276 14.34 5.31 -14.21
N ALA A 277 14.85 5.93 -13.14
CA ALA A 277 14.68 7.35 -12.83
C ALA A 277 16.02 8.01 -12.42
N PRO A 278 17.10 7.89 -13.22
CA PRO A 278 18.45 8.27 -12.81
C PRO A 278 18.63 9.79 -12.57
N GLN A 279 17.72 10.61 -13.07
CA GLN A 279 17.70 12.06 -12.83
C GLN A 279 16.75 12.47 -11.69
N GLY A 280 16.16 11.52 -10.96
CA GLY A 280 15.16 11.81 -9.93
C GLY A 280 13.79 12.21 -10.49
N HIS A 281 13.59 12.01 -11.80
CA HIS A 281 12.37 12.30 -12.55
C HIS A 281 11.79 11.02 -13.14
N GLN A 282 10.60 11.09 -13.75
CA GLN A 282 9.96 9.94 -14.42
C GLN A 282 9.60 8.76 -13.49
N HIS A 283 9.50 9.03 -12.18
CA HIS A 283 8.87 8.15 -11.20
C HIS A 283 7.62 8.83 -10.60
N TYR A 284 6.46 8.21 -10.76
CA TYR A 284 5.17 8.82 -10.47
C TYR A 284 4.49 8.14 -9.27
N SER A 285 4.98 8.40 -8.06
CA SER A 285 4.43 7.75 -6.86
C SER A 285 2.99 8.18 -6.55
N ALA A 286 2.13 7.22 -6.19
CA ALA A 286 0.78 7.47 -5.70
C ALA A 286 0.74 7.83 -4.19
N ALA A 287 1.90 7.89 -3.53
CA ALA A 287 2.00 8.41 -2.16
C ALA A 287 1.74 9.93 -2.12
N PRO A 288 1.31 10.49 -0.96
CA PRO A 288 1.18 11.93 -0.79
C PRO A 288 2.50 12.65 -1.09
N ARG A 289 2.39 13.84 -1.71
CA ARG A 289 3.54 14.66 -2.12
C ARG A 289 4.41 15.07 -0.94
N GLU A 290 3.83 15.07 0.24
CA GLU A 290 4.53 15.33 1.48
C GLU A 290 5.57 14.25 1.75
N ASN A 291 5.49 13.00 1.28
CA ASN A 291 6.50 11.98 1.62
C ASN A 291 7.84 12.20 0.87
N THR A 292 8.74 12.99 1.45
CA THR A 292 9.96 13.54 0.82
C THR A 292 11.28 13.02 1.40
N GLY A 293 11.29 11.93 2.18
CA GLY A 293 12.51 11.35 2.74
C GLY A 293 13.05 12.00 4.03
N ASP A 294 12.28 12.88 4.68
CA ASP A 294 12.74 13.60 5.89
C ASP A 294 13.15 12.66 7.03
N GLY A 295 12.39 11.58 7.25
CA GLY A 295 12.71 10.60 8.30
C GLY A 295 14.06 9.93 8.08
N LEU A 296 14.36 9.53 6.84
CA LEU A 296 15.67 8.96 6.48
C LEU A 296 16.79 9.97 6.74
N ARG A 297 16.63 11.23 6.29
CA ARG A 297 17.62 12.29 6.55
C ARG A 297 17.85 12.53 8.04
N LEU A 298 16.79 12.57 8.84
CA LEU A 298 16.90 12.71 10.29
C LEU A 298 17.65 11.53 10.92
N GLY A 299 17.38 10.30 10.45
CA GLY A 299 18.10 9.11 10.89
C GLY A 299 19.59 9.15 10.52
N GLU A 300 19.91 9.51 9.28
CA GLU A 300 21.28 9.66 8.78
C GLU A 300 22.06 10.73 9.55
N GLN A 301 21.44 11.87 9.85
CA GLN A 301 22.03 12.92 10.69
C GLN A 301 22.39 12.45 12.11
N ALA A 302 21.68 11.43 12.62
CA ALA A 302 21.96 10.80 13.91
C ALA A 302 22.96 9.63 13.81
N GLY A 303 23.52 9.36 12.64
CA GLY A 303 24.47 8.26 12.37
C GLY A 303 23.83 6.98 11.84
N GLY A 304 22.52 6.98 11.57
CA GLY A 304 21.80 5.83 11.02
C GLY A 304 22.14 5.57 9.57
N GLN A 305 22.11 4.30 9.16
CA GLN A 305 22.43 3.91 7.78
C GLN A 305 21.17 3.59 6.99
N VAL A 306 21.11 4.01 5.72
CA VAL A 306 20.04 3.58 4.80
C VAL A 306 20.50 2.36 4.02
N HIS A 307 19.82 1.24 4.24
CA HIS A 307 20.07 0.02 3.49
C HIS A 307 19.41 0.10 2.11
N SER A 308 20.25 0.06 1.08
CA SER A 308 19.88 0.04 -0.33
C SER A 308 20.10 -1.31 -1.02
N CYS A 309 20.70 -2.31 -0.34
CA CYS A 309 21.06 -3.61 -0.88
C CYS A 309 19.88 -4.60 -1.11
N GLY A 310 18.64 -4.14 -1.03
CA GLY A 310 17.47 -4.97 -1.34
C GLY A 310 17.24 -5.09 -2.85
N ALA A 311 16.42 -6.05 -3.28
CA ALA A 311 16.15 -6.28 -4.70
C ALA A 311 15.57 -5.05 -5.42
N HIS A 312 14.72 -4.28 -4.73
CA HIS A 312 14.15 -3.06 -5.26
C HIS A 312 14.03 -2.00 -4.16
N ALA A 313 14.30 -0.74 -4.51
CA ALA A 313 14.20 0.38 -3.59
C ALA A 313 12.76 0.80 -3.29
N GLY A 314 11.77 0.36 -4.07
CA GLY A 314 10.38 0.77 -3.90
C GLY A 314 9.32 -0.26 -4.26
N ALA A 315 8.13 -0.01 -3.72
CA ALA A 315 6.93 -0.79 -3.95
C ALA A 315 6.29 -0.37 -5.27
N TRP A 316 6.83 -0.86 -6.39
CA TRP A 316 6.40 -0.50 -7.74
C TRP A 316 4.92 -0.72 -8.00
N ALA A 317 4.33 0.19 -8.77
CA ALA A 317 2.99 0.03 -9.31
C ALA A 317 2.86 0.78 -10.64
N PRO A 318 2.06 0.25 -11.59
CA PRO A 318 1.75 0.98 -12.81
C PRO A 318 0.84 2.16 -12.48
N VAL A 319 1.20 3.34 -12.97
CA VAL A 319 0.49 4.59 -12.70
C VAL A 319 0.11 5.29 -14.00
N SER A 320 -1.10 5.84 -14.05
CA SER A 320 -1.46 6.84 -15.07
C SER A 320 -1.54 8.23 -14.46
N GLN A 321 -1.17 9.23 -15.25
CA GLN A 321 -1.21 10.63 -14.82
C GLN A 321 -2.57 11.24 -15.11
N VAL A 322 -3.24 11.73 -14.06
CA VAL A 322 -4.56 12.36 -14.14
C VAL A 322 -4.37 13.88 -14.20
N PRO A 323 -4.71 14.53 -15.32
CA PRO A 323 -4.59 15.99 -15.44
C PRO A 323 -5.45 16.72 -14.41
N ARG A 324 -4.90 17.78 -13.80
CA ARG A 324 -5.59 18.65 -12.86
C ARG A 324 -5.81 20.03 -13.47
N ARG A 325 -6.79 20.78 -12.93
CA ARG A 325 -7.11 22.14 -13.38
C ARG A 325 -5.99 23.15 -13.12
N ASP A 326 -5.15 22.89 -12.13
CA ASP A 326 -3.98 23.71 -11.77
C ASP A 326 -2.72 23.37 -12.61
N GLY A 327 -2.86 22.54 -13.65
CA GLY A 327 -1.75 22.09 -14.49
C GLY A 327 -0.91 20.96 -13.88
N SER A 328 -1.13 20.61 -12.62
CA SER A 328 -0.47 19.46 -11.99
C SER A 328 -1.08 18.13 -12.45
N HIS A 329 -0.46 17.03 -12.05
CA HIS A 329 -0.98 15.69 -12.30
C HIS A 329 -1.21 14.95 -10.97
N GLY A 330 -2.36 14.27 -10.88
CA GLY A 330 -2.59 13.18 -9.92
C GLY A 330 -2.02 11.86 -10.46
N HIS A 331 -1.76 10.90 -9.58
CA HIS A 331 -1.18 9.62 -9.95
C HIS A 331 -2.17 8.50 -9.60
N PHE A 332 -2.83 7.92 -10.60
CA PHE A 332 -3.77 6.83 -10.42
C PHE A 332 -3.03 5.49 -10.44
N PRO A 333 -3.00 4.72 -9.34
CA PRO A 333 -2.38 3.39 -9.32
C PRO A 333 -3.31 2.31 -9.89
N HIS A 334 -2.85 1.57 -10.90
CA HIS A 334 -3.60 0.51 -11.58
C HIS A 334 -3.45 -0.84 -10.87
N LEU A 335 -4.16 -0.98 -9.74
CA LEU A 335 -4.05 -2.15 -8.85
C LEU A 335 -4.98 -3.31 -9.21
N VAL A 336 -6.13 -3.04 -9.84
CA VAL A 336 -7.23 -4.01 -10.01
C VAL A 336 -7.73 -4.12 -11.46
N ASP A 337 -7.78 -3.01 -12.18
CA ASP A 337 -8.41 -2.93 -13.50
C ASP A 337 -7.70 -3.81 -14.56
N ARG A 338 -6.36 -3.91 -14.49
CA ARG A 338 -5.55 -4.76 -15.38
C ARG A 338 -5.99 -6.23 -15.41
N ALA A 339 -6.46 -6.76 -14.28
CA ALA A 339 -6.86 -8.16 -14.15
C ALA A 339 -8.28 -8.45 -14.66
N LYS A 340 -9.09 -7.42 -14.94
CA LYS A 340 -10.48 -7.57 -15.40
C LYS A 340 -10.56 -8.12 -16.83
N PRO A 341 -11.62 -8.84 -17.18
CA PRO A 341 -11.76 -9.40 -18.52
C PRO A 341 -11.99 -8.30 -19.57
N GLY A 342 -11.33 -8.44 -20.73
CA GLY A 342 -11.38 -7.47 -21.83
C GLY A 342 -10.35 -6.35 -21.72
N PHE A 343 -9.26 -6.58 -20.99
CA PHE A 343 -8.10 -5.70 -20.90
C PHE A 343 -6.85 -6.44 -21.39
N ILE A 344 -5.91 -5.74 -22.02
CA ILE A 344 -4.54 -6.19 -22.26
C ILE A 344 -3.58 -5.01 -22.05
N ALA A 345 -2.30 -5.27 -21.84
CA ALA A 345 -1.27 -4.25 -21.80
C ALA A 345 -0.22 -4.49 -22.87
N VAL A 346 0.13 -3.45 -23.63
CA VAL A 346 1.14 -3.52 -24.70
C VAL A 346 2.15 -2.40 -24.55
N ARG A 347 3.36 -2.56 -25.09
CA ARG A 347 4.31 -1.45 -25.21
C ARG A 347 4.07 -0.66 -26.51
N SER A 348 4.91 0.33 -26.79
CA SER A 348 4.88 1.10 -28.05
C SER A 348 5.07 0.23 -29.30
N ASP A 349 5.75 -0.90 -29.18
CA ASP A 349 5.89 -1.88 -30.27
C ASP A 349 4.63 -2.73 -30.51
N GLY A 350 3.54 -2.50 -29.78
CA GLY A 350 2.28 -3.25 -29.95
C GLY A 350 2.29 -4.67 -29.38
N ARG A 351 3.35 -5.08 -28.65
CA ARG A 351 3.46 -6.42 -28.06
C ARG A 351 3.08 -6.41 -26.58
N ARG A 352 2.41 -7.49 -26.15
CA ARG A 352 2.28 -7.82 -24.71
C ARG A 352 3.67 -8.17 -24.15
N PHE A 353 3.82 -8.07 -22.85
CA PHE A 353 5.09 -8.31 -22.16
C PHE A 353 4.95 -9.05 -20.83
N ALA A 354 3.73 -9.23 -20.32
CA ALA A 354 3.48 -9.83 -19.03
C ALA A 354 2.05 -10.38 -18.94
N ASN A 355 1.81 -11.18 -17.90
CA ASN A 355 0.47 -11.47 -17.40
C ASN A 355 -0.09 -10.22 -16.70
N GLU A 356 -1.13 -9.60 -17.27
CA GLU A 356 -1.71 -8.38 -16.72
C GLU A 356 -2.46 -8.59 -15.40
N ALA A 357 -2.78 -9.84 -15.03
CA ALA A 357 -3.45 -10.17 -13.77
C ALA A 357 -2.48 -10.44 -12.61
N ASP A 358 -1.18 -10.49 -12.86
CA ASP A 358 -0.17 -10.64 -11.81
C ASP A 358 -0.05 -9.38 -10.94
N CYS A 359 0.67 -9.54 -9.83
CA CYS A 359 0.83 -8.45 -8.88
C CYS A 359 1.45 -7.22 -9.57
N TYR A 360 1.06 -6.04 -9.10
CA TYR A 360 1.46 -4.78 -9.73
C TYR A 360 2.97 -4.52 -9.67
N HIS A 361 3.67 -5.12 -8.70
CA HIS A 361 5.12 -5.05 -8.61
C HIS A 361 5.79 -5.86 -9.73
N ASP A 362 5.38 -7.12 -9.92
CA ASP A 362 5.93 -7.98 -10.97
C ASP A 362 5.56 -7.49 -12.36
N PHE A 363 4.35 -6.96 -12.55
CA PHE A 363 3.98 -6.33 -13.80
C PHE A 363 4.91 -5.18 -14.17
N MET A 364 5.34 -4.37 -13.19
CA MET A 364 6.32 -3.31 -13.43
C MET A 364 7.72 -3.88 -13.67
N ASN A 365 8.14 -4.91 -12.94
CA ASN A 365 9.42 -5.57 -13.17
C ASN A 365 9.49 -6.18 -14.58
N ALA A 366 8.40 -6.80 -15.06
CA ALA A 366 8.29 -7.30 -16.42
C ALA A 366 8.31 -6.17 -17.46
N LEU A 367 7.70 -5.02 -17.17
CA LEU A 367 7.81 -3.84 -18.03
C LEU A 367 9.26 -3.34 -18.11
N PHE A 368 9.96 -3.23 -16.97
CA PHE A 368 11.36 -2.84 -16.93
C PHE A 368 12.25 -3.81 -17.70
N ALA A 369 12.08 -5.11 -17.49
CA ALA A 369 12.84 -6.15 -18.18
C ALA A 369 12.58 -6.18 -19.69
N ALA A 370 11.35 -5.91 -20.12
CA ALA A 370 11.02 -5.83 -21.53
C ALA A 370 11.59 -4.56 -22.19
N THR A 371 11.65 -3.43 -21.46
CA THR A 371 12.03 -2.12 -22.00
C THR A 371 13.51 -2.09 -22.40
N PRO A 372 13.85 -1.77 -23.67
CA PRO A 372 15.24 -1.62 -24.10
C PRO A 372 15.96 -0.53 -23.32
N GLN A 373 17.27 -0.70 -23.16
CA GLN A 373 18.09 0.30 -22.48
C GLN A 373 18.02 1.64 -23.23
N GLY A 374 17.78 2.72 -22.47
CA GLY A 374 17.65 4.07 -23.02
C GLY A 374 16.22 4.45 -23.45
N GLU A 375 15.30 3.49 -23.53
CA GLU A 375 13.88 3.78 -23.78
C GLU A 375 13.10 4.03 -22.48
N PRO A 376 12.08 4.91 -22.48
CA PRO A 376 11.24 5.10 -21.32
C PRO A 376 10.37 3.87 -21.08
N ALA A 377 10.41 3.31 -19.87
CA ALA A 377 9.55 2.21 -19.47
C ALA A 377 8.08 2.67 -19.43
N GLN A 378 7.33 2.38 -20.49
CA GLN A 378 5.93 2.77 -20.63
C GLN A 378 5.11 1.67 -21.32
N ALA A 379 3.85 1.58 -20.95
CA ALA A 379 2.90 0.67 -21.58
C ALA A 379 1.54 1.37 -21.81
N TRP A 380 0.70 0.76 -22.63
CA TRP A 380 -0.68 1.17 -22.83
C TRP A 380 -1.59 0.05 -22.30
N LEU A 381 -2.42 0.39 -21.31
CA LEU A 381 -3.53 -0.48 -20.91
C LEU A 381 -4.67 -0.25 -21.90
N ILE A 382 -5.12 -1.30 -22.57
CA ILE A 382 -6.12 -1.26 -23.63
C ILE A 382 -7.34 -2.06 -23.22
N CYS A 383 -8.54 -1.54 -23.51
CA CYS A 383 -9.80 -2.27 -23.33
C CYS A 383 -10.79 -1.97 -24.45
N ASP A 384 -11.77 -2.87 -24.64
CA ASP A 384 -12.89 -2.65 -25.55
C ASP A 384 -14.03 -1.83 -24.88
N HIS A 385 -15.07 -1.52 -25.63
CA HIS A 385 -16.16 -0.69 -25.12
C HIS A 385 -16.90 -1.35 -23.95
N ALA A 386 -17.18 -2.65 -24.04
CA ALA A 386 -17.89 -3.38 -23.00
C ALA A 386 -17.12 -3.39 -21.67
N ALA A 387 -15.79 -3.58 -21.72
CA ALA A 387 -14.92 -3.51 -20.56
C ALA A 387 -14.90 -2.10 -19.95
N GLN A 388 -14.73 -1.05 -20.77
CA GLN A 388 -14.75 0.33 -20.28
C GLN A 388 -16.08 0.64 -19.59
N ARG A 389 -17.21 0.32 -20.22
CA ARG A 389 -18.53 0.62 -19.63
C ARG A 389 -18.79 -0.17 -18.36
N ARG A 390 -18.23 -1.37 -18.20
CA ARG A 390 -18.46 -2.21 -17.02
C ARG A 390 -17.54 -1.88 -15.85
N TYR A 391 -16.24 -1.74 -16.10
CA TYR A 391 -15.24 -1.64 -15.04
C TYR A 391 -14.56 -0.26 -14.97
N GLY A 392 -14.62 0.52 -16.06
CA GLY A 392 -13.79 1.72 -16.24
C GLY A 392 -12.36 1.36 -16.61
N ILE A 393 -11.53 2.37 -16.85
CA ILE A 393 -10.09 2.22 -17.07
C ILE A 393 -9.35 3.36 -16.38
N GLY A 394 -8.61 3.04 -15.32
CA GLY A 394 -8.03 4.05 -14.44
C GLY A 394 -9.06 5.06 -13.90
N TRP A 395 -8.79 6.36 -14.06
CA TRP A 395 -9.67 7.46 -13.65
C TRP A 395 -10.93 7.60 -14.52
N ALA A 396 -10.96 6.98 -15.71
CA ALA A 396 -12.11 6.99 -16.60
C ALA A 396 -13.16 5.98 -16.11
N LYS A 397 -14.14 6.49 -15.37
CA LYS A 397 -15.16 5.70 -14.66
C LYS A 397 -16.07 4.90 -15.62
N PRO A 398 -16.66 3.78 -15.15
CA PRO A 398 -17.62 2.98 -15.91
C PRO A 398 -18.95 3.72 -16.17
N PHE A 399 -19.89 3.07 -16.85
CA PHE A 399 -21.28 3.53 -16.93
C PHE A 399 -21.83 3.81 -15.52
N PRO A 400 -22.59 4.90 -15.31
CA PRO A 400 -23.17 5.81 -16.33
C PRO A 400 -22.29 7.00 -16.72
N PHE A 401 -21.07 7.12 -16.22
CA PHE A 401 -20.23 8.29 -16.48
C PHE A 401 -19.83 8.39 -17.96
N SER A 402 -19.87 9.61 -18.51
CA SER A 402 -19.48 9.86 -19.91
C SER A 402 -17.97 9.76 -20.08
N THR A 403 -17.52 9.09 -21.14
CA THR A 403 -16.08 8.99 -21.45
C THR A 403 -15.51 10.28 -22.04
N ARG A 404 -16.37 11.21 -22.50
CA ARG A 404 -15.96 12.40 -23.26
C ARG A 404 -15.05 13.33 -22.45
N ILE A 405 -15.30 13.48 -21.15
CA ILE A 405 -14.48 14.37 -20.30
C ILE A 405 -13.03 13.90 -20.22
N TYR A 406 -12.84 12.58 -20.11
CA TYR A 406 -11.51 11.97 -20.04
C TYR A 406 -10.76 12.03 -21.37
N GLN A 407 -11.49 12.00 -22.48
CA GLN A 407 -10.93 12.19 -23.82
C GLN A 407 -10.49 13.63 -24.04
N ARG A 408 -11.35 14.59 -23.68
CA ARG A 408 -11.06 16.03 -23.84
C ARG A 408 -9.84 16.49 -23.05
N CYS A 409 -9.61 15.92 -21.86
CA CYS A 409 -8.42 16.23 -21.07
C CYS A 409 -7.20 15.39 -21.43
N GLY A 410 -7.26 14.55 -22.49
CA GLY A 410 -6.13 13.73 -22.94
C GLY A 410 -5.78 12.55 -22.02
N TYR A 411 -6.62 12.22 -21.04
CA TYR A 411 -6.39 11.07 -20.16
C TYR A 411 -6.73 9.73 -20.84
N LEU A 412 -7.83 9.71 -21.60
CA LEU A 412 -8.38 8.52 -22.24
C LEU A 412 -8.31 8.63 -23.77
N HIS A 413 -7.54 7.76 -24.40
CA HIS A 413 -7.47 7.67 -25.85
C HIS A 413 -8.58 6.76 -26.36
N LYS A 414 -9.21 7.11 -27.49
CA LYS A 414 -10.32 6.37 -28.12
C LYS A 414 -10.00 6.15 -29.60
N GLY A 415 -10.16 4.93 -30.10
CA GLY A 415 -10.20 4.62 -31.54
C GLY A 415 -11.41 3.74 -31.87
N ASP A 416 -12.05 3.97 -33.01
CA ASP A 416 -13.17 3.11 -33.44
C ASP A 416 -12.66 1.74 -33.96
N SER A 417 -11.38 1.68 -34.34
CA SER A 417 -10.62 0.46 -34.61
C SER A 417 -9.30 0.43 -33.84
N LEU A 418 -8.67 -0.75 -33.75
CA LEU A 418 -7.34 -0.90 -33.13
C LEU A 418 -6.27 -0.08 -33.86
N ALA A 419 -6.33 0.00 -35.19
CA ALA A 419 -5.40 0.81 -35.98
C ALA A 419 -5.52 2.31 -35.66
N GLN A 420 -6.74 2.82 -35.54
CA GLN A 420 -6.96 4.21 -35.13
C GLN A 420 -6.50 4.47 -33.68
N LEU A 421 -6.73 3.52 -32.77
CA LEU A 421 -6.24 3.63 -31.39
C LEU A 421 -4.70 3.65 -31.37
N ALA A 422 -4.08 2.74 -32.12
CA ALA A 422 -2.63 2.62 -32.22
C ALA A 422 -1.98 3.93 -32.70
N GLN A 423 -2.50 4.50 -33.79
CA GLN A 423 -2.03 5.79 -34.31
C GLN A 423 -2.10 6.91 -33.25
N ARG A 424 -3.21 6.99 -32.49
CA ARG A 424 -3.39 8.01 -31.43
C ARG A 424 -2.48 7.82 -30.23
N CYS A 425 -1.98 6.61 -30.01
CA CYS A 425 -1.15 6.23 -28.88
C CYS A 425 0.34 6.10 -29.26
N GLY A 426 0.70 6.23 -30.55
CA GLY A 426 2.04 5.95 -31.03
C GLY A 426 2.43 4.48 -30.83
N ILE A 427 1.50 3.56 -31.09
CA ILE A 427 1.71 2.11 -31.06
C ILE A 427 1.84 1.62 -32.50
N ASP A 428 2.68 0.61 -32.75
CA ASP A 428 2.66 -0.13 -34.03
C ASP A 428 1.26 -0.74 -34.27
N ALA A 429 0.57 -0.22 -35.28
CA ALA A 429 -0.81 -0.60 -35.59
C ALA A 429 -0.92 -2.06 -36.07
N ALA A 430 -0.02 -2.49 -36.95
CA ALA A 430 -0.03 -3.84 -37.51
C ALA A 430 0.27 -4.86 -36.41
N GLN A 431 1.30 -4.60 -35.61
CA GLN A 431 1.68 -5.48 -34.51
C GLN A 431 0.58 -5.52 -33.43
N LEU A 432 -0.07 -4.40 -33.11
CA LEU A 432 -1.19 -4.39 -32.16
C LEU A 432 -2.35 -5.27 -32.65
N GLN A 433 -2.72 -5.17 -33.93
CA GLN A 433 -3.78 -6.00 -34.50
C GLN A 433 -3.45 -7.49 -34.41
N CYS A 434 -2.21 -7.87 -34.76
CA CYS A 434 -1.72 -9.24 -34.59
C CYS A 434 -1.78 -9.70 -33.13
N THR A 435 -1.34 -8.86 -32.19
CA THR A 435 -1.37 -9.14 -30.74
C THR A 435 -2.80 -9.38 -30.25
N VAL A 436 -3.75 -8.51 -30.62
CA VAL A 436 -5.15 -8.67 -30.19
C VAL A 436 -5.82 -9.88 -30.84
N ALA A 437 -5.55 -10.14 -32.12
CA ALA A 437 -6.08 -11.32 -32.81
C ALA A 437 -5.62 -12.62 -32.14
N ALA A 438 -4.32 -12.76 -31.87
CA ALA A 438 -3.75 -13.92 -31.18
C ALA A 438 -4.29 -14.07 -29.76
N PHE A 439 -4.40 -12.98 -29.00
CA PHE A 439 -4.99 -13.00 -27.66
C PHE A 439 -6.46 -13.46 -27.71
N ASN A 440 -7.26 -12.92 -28.63
CA ASN A 440 -8.68 -13.22 -28.74
C ASN A 440 -8.96 -14.70 -29.05
N GLN A 441 -8.11 -15.35 -29.86
CA GLN A 441 -8.23 -16.77 -30.20
C GLN A 441 -8.26 -17.65 -28.95
N HIS A 442 -7.36 -17.40 -27.99
CA HIS A 442 -7.27 -18.18 -26.76
C HIS A 442 -8.20 -17.67 -25.66
N ALA A 443 -8.38 -16.34 -25.56
CA ALA A 443 -9.22 -15.74 -24.53
C ALA A 443 -10.69 -16.16 -24.63
N ALA A 444 -11.18 -16.51 -25.83
CA ALA A 444 -12.52 -17.06 -26.02
C ALA A 444 -12.74 -18.39 -25.29
N GLN A 445 -11.67 -19.17 -25.11
CA GLN A 445 -11.66 -20.44 -24.37
C GLN A 445 -11.22 -20.25 -22.90
N GLY A 446 -10.96 -19.01 -22.47
CA GLY A 446 -10.45 -18.69 -21.14
C GLY A 446 -9.00 -19.10 -20.90
N LEU A 447 -8.19 -19.15 -21.96
CA LEU A 447 -6.79 -19.52 -21.92
C LEU A 447 -5.89 -18.34 -22.34
N ASP A 448 -4.69 -18.27 -21.78
CA ASP A 448 -3.61 -17.40 -22.23
C ASP A 448 -2.31 -18.20 -22.22
N PRO A 449 -1.98 -18.90 -23.32
CA PRO A 449 -0.81 -19.79 -23.37
C PRO A 449 0.52 -19.03 -23.34
N VAL A 450 0.50 -17.71 -23.59
CA VAL A 450 1.73 -16.91 -23.67
C VAL A 450 2.21 -16.49 -22.28
N TYR A 451 1.30 -16.02 -21.42
CA TYR A 451 1.66 -15.51 -20.09
C TYR A 451 0.91 -16.18 -18.94
N GLY A 452 0.05 -17.18 -19.19
CA GLY A 452 -0.65 -17.91 -18.13
C GLY A 452 -1.68 -17.08 -17.38
N ARG A 453 -2.20 -15.99 -17.96
CA ARG A 453 -3.17 -15.11 -17.29
C ARG A 453 -4.41 -15.85 -16.81
N GLY A 454 -4.75 -15.66 -15.54
CA GLY A 454 -5.91 -16.30 -14.92
C GLY A 454 -5.66 -17.75 -14.49
N ALA A 455 -4.42 -18.24 -14.58
CA ALA A 455 -4.07 -19.56 -14.07
C ALA A 455 -4.02 -19.60 -12.54
N SER A 456 -3.44 -18.58 -11.90
CA SER A 456 -3.25 -18.54 -10.44
C SER A 456 -4.55 -18.19 -9.68
N ALA A 457 -4.63 -18.64 -8.42
CA ALA A 457 -5.72 -18.28 -7.52
C ALA A 457 -5.82 -16.75 -7.33
N TYR A 458 -4.67 -16.06 -7.25
CA TYR A 458 -4.61 -14.61 -7.15
C TYR A 458 -5.18 -13.92 -8.40
N ASN A 459 -4.78 -14.33 -9.61
CA ASN A 459 -5.33 -13.75 -10.84
C ASN A 459 -6.86 -13.90 -10.88
N ARG A 460 -7.36 -15.10 -10.54
CA ARG A 460 -8.79 -15.39 -10.52
C ARG A 460 -9.55 -14.55 -9.50
N ALA A 461 -8.97 -14.34 -8.31
CA ALA A 461 -9.55 -13.49 -7.28
C ALA A 461 -9.65 -12.01 -7.70
N GLN A 462 -8.74 -11.53 -8.55
CA GLN A 462 -8.78 -10.17 -9.11
C GLN A 462 -9.71 -10.01 -10.32
N GLY A 463 -10.10 -11.10 -10.97
CA GLY A 463 -11.00 -11.12 -12.12
C GLY A 463 -12.46 -10.77 -11.82
N GLU A 464 -13.37 -11.12 -12.72
CA GLU A 464 -14.82 -11.02 -12.52
C GLU A 464 -15.39 -12.42 -12.21
N PRO A 465 -15.80 -12.70 -10.95
CA PRO A 465 -16.29 -14.03 -10.56
C PRO A 465 -17.49 -14.52 -11.37
N LEU A 466 -18.32 -13.61 -11.90
CA LEU A 466 -19.49 -13.97 -12.71
C LEU A 466 -19.16 -14.15 -14.20
N HIS A 467 -17.89 -14.07 -14.59
CA HIS A 467 -17.43 -14.22 -15.96
C HIS A 467 -16.69 -15.55 -16.12
N GLY A 468 -17.05 -16.31 -17.16
CA GLY A 468 -16.49 -17.63 -17.44
C GLY A 468 -15.97 -17.75 -18.89
N PRO A 469 -15.20 -18.82 -19.19
CA PRO A 469 -14.76 -19.88 -18.27
C PRO A 469 -13.57 -19.47 -17.38
N ASN A 470 -12.96 -18.32 -17.64
CA ASN A 470 -11.89 -17.76 -16.82
C ASN A 470 -12.23 -16.30 -16.42
N PRO A 471 -12.28 -15.96 -15.12
CA PRO A 471 -12.74 -14.66 -14.64
C PRO A 471 -11.87 -13.48 -15.10
N SER A 472 -10.64 -13.73 -15.56
CA SER A 472 -9.69 -12.68 -15.98
C SER A 472 -9.58 -12.52 -17.49
N LEU A 473 -10.18 -13.41 -18.29
CA LEU A 473 -9.96 -13.48 -19.74
C LEU A 473 -11.25 -13.34 -20.54
N ARG A 474 -11.25 -12.38 -21.47
CA ARG A 474 -12.31 -12.21 -22.47
C ARG A 474 -11.71 -11.55 -23.71
N PRO A 475 -12.12 -11.95 -24.93
CA PRO A 475 -11.72 -11.28 -26.16
C PRO A 475 -12.10 -9.79 -26.20
N LEU A 476 -11.25 -8.98 -26.83
CA LEU A 476 -11.48 -7.58 -27.17
C LEU A 476 -11.98 -7.51 -28.62
N LEU A 477 -13.30 -7.50 -28.81
CA LEU A 477 -13.90 -7.67 -30.15
C LEU A 477 -14.47 -6.36 -30.71
N ASN A 478 -15.18 -5.59 -29.89
CA ASN A 478 -16.04 -4.52 -30.37
C ASN A 478 -15.51 -3.15 -29.97
N GLY A 479 -15.23 -2.34 -30.99
CA GLY A 479 -14.94 -0.92 -30.82
C GLY A 479 -16.14 -0.14 -30.25
N PRO A 480 -15.92 1.10 -29.78
CA PRO A 480 -14.62 1.74 -29.72
C PRO A 480 -13.69 1.12 -28.68
N PHE A 481 -12.40 1.11 -28.99
CA PHE A 481 -11.33 0.70 -28.09
C PHE A 481 -10.78 1.91 -27.36
N TYR A 482 -10.30 1.68 -26.14
CA TYR A 482 -9.77 2.71 -25.27
C TYR A 482 -8.39 2.35 -24.75
N ALA A 483 -7.54 3.37 -24.57
CA ALA A 483 -6.24 3.20 -23.97
C ALA A 483 -5.91 4.29 -22.94
N VAL A 484 -5.15 3.90 -21.92
CA VAL A 484 -4.53 4.79 -20.93
C VAL A 484 -3.05 4.44 -20.84
N LYS A 485 -2.18 5.46 -20.83
CA LYS A 485 -0.73 5.27 -20.67
C LYS A 485 -0.40 4.90 -19.22
N LEU A 486 0.34 3.81 -19.05
CA LEU A 486 0.92 3.35 -17.81
C LEU A 486 2.40 3.73 -17.75
N LEU A 487 2.80 4.29 -16.61
CA LEU A 487 4.13 4.78 -16.31
C LEU A 487 4.67 4.19 -14.99
N PRO A 488 5.98 4.24 -14.76
CA PRO A 488 6.58 3.74 -13.54
C PRO A 488 6.20 4.58 -12.33
N GLY A 489 5.52 3.97 -11.37
CA GLY A 489 5.14 4.59 -10.11
C GLY A 489 5.43 3.68 -8.92
N SER A 490 5.01 4.13 -7.74
CA SER A 490 5.13 3.36 -6.51
C SER A 490 3.99 3.66 -5.54
N LEU A 491 3.78 2.75 -4.59
CA LEU A 491 2.87 2.93 -3.45
C LEU A 491 3.63 3.31 -2.16
N GLY A 492 4.96 3.36 -2.22
CA GLY A 492 5.86 3.54 -1.09
C GLY A 492 7.27 3.06 -1.42
N THR A 493 8.17 3.13 -0.46
CA THR A 493 9.58 2.72 -0.61
C THR A 493 9.90 1.51 0.25
N PHE A 494 10.89 0.73 -0.18
CA PHE A 494 11.42 -0.43 0.54
C PHE A 494 12.80 -0.18 1.11
N ALA A 495 13.65 0.57 0.41
CA ALA A 495 14.87 1.08 1.01
C ALA A 495 14.51 2.04 2.16
N GLY A 496 15.32 2.04 3.20
CA GLY A 496 15.05 2.75 4.44
C GLY A 496 16.17 2.53 5.45
N LEU A 497 16.00 3.06 6.65
CA LEU A 497 16.97 2.94 7.74
C LEU A 497 17.14 1.48 8.16
N ALA A 498 18.39 1.08 8.35
CA ALA A 498 18.78 -0.17 8.97
C ALA A 498 18.22 -0.21 10.40
N THR A 499 17.60 -1.33 10.75
CA THR A 499 17.03 -1.55 12.08
C THR A 499 17.32 -2.96 12.55
N ASP A 500 17.23 -3.19 13.85
CA ASP A 500 17.16 -4.54 14.41
C ASP A 500 15.71 -5.03 14.59
N ALA A 501 15.56 -6.22 15.18
CA ALA A 501 14.26 -6.84 15.48
C ALA A 501 13.39 -6.03 16.46
N ALA A 502 13.99 -5.10 17.22
CA ALA A 502 13.30 -4.19 18.14
C ALA A 502 12.98 -2.82 17.50
N ALA A 503 13.16 -2.68 16.19
CA ALA A 503 12.98 -1.45 15.42
C ALA A 503 13.94 -0.30 15.80
N ARG A 504 15.04 -0.58 16.50
CA ARG A 504 16.06 0.43 16.83
C ARG A 504 16.90 0.72 15.58
N VAL A 505 17.14 1.98 15.27
CA VAL A 505 17.97 2.37 14.12
C VAL A 505 19.42 1.96 14.38
N LEU A 506 20.09 1.40 13.37
CA LEU A 506 21.47 0.94 13.45
C LEU A 506 22.42 1.94 12.79
N ASN A 507 23.59 2.11 13.42
CA ASN A 507 24.71 2.86 12.85
C ASN A 507 25.54 2.00 11.88
N GLU A 508 26.65 2.56 11.39
CA GLU A 508 27.56 1.89 10.45
C GLU A 508 28.21 0.61 11.02
N GLN A 509 28.38 0.53 12.34
CA GLN A 509 28.91 -0.65 13.04
C GLN A 509 27.80 -1.66 13.42
N ALA A 510 26.61 -1.52 12.81
CA ALA A 510 25.40 -2.30 13.12
C ALA A 510 24.99 -2.23 14.60
N GLN A 511 25.36 -1.17 15.32
CA GLN A 511 24.99 -0.95 16.71
C GLN A 511 23.74 -0.08 16.82
N PRO A 512 22.81 -0.39 17.75
CA PRO A 512 21.63 0.45 17.98
C PRO A 512 21.99 1.86 18.42
N ILE A 513 21.41 2.86 17.76
CA ILE A 513 21.49 4.27 18.15
C ILE A 513 20.53 4.48 19.33
N PRO A 514 21.04 4.81 20.54
CA PRO A 514 20.19 4.89 21.72
C PRO A 514 19.07 5.93 21.56
N GLY A 515 17.83 5.49 21.83
CA GLY A 515 16.65 6.37 21.78
C GLY A 515 16.10 6.65 20.38
N LEU A 516 16.61 6.01 19.33
CA LEU A 516 16.14 6.20 17.95
C LEU A 516 15.54 4.91 17.37
N TYR A 517 14.31 5.02 16.86
CA TYR A 517 13.57 3.91 16.24
C TYR A 517 13.06 4.33 14.86
N ALA A 518 12.88 3.37 13.95
CA ALA A 518 12.25 3.60 12.65
C ALA A 518 11.25 2.49 12.32
N VAL A 519 10.09 2.87 11.79
CA VAL A 519 9.00 1.94 11.46
C VAL A 519 8.32 2.32 10.14
N GLY A 520 7.58 1.38 9.55
CA GLY A 520 6.93 1.61 8.25
C GLY A 520 7.96 1.81 7.15
N ASN A 521 7.71 2.73 6.21
CA ASN A 521 8.60 2.94 5.06
C ASN A 521 9.88 3.73 5.38
N ASP A 522 10.03 4.22 6.62
CA ASP A 522 11.31 4.78 7.09
C ASP A 522 12.28 3.66 7.49
N MET A 523 11.76 2.48 7.81
CA MET A 523 12.52 1.27 8.09
C MET A 523 12.80 0.54 6.78
N HIS A 524 14.01 -0.01 6.59
CA HIS A 524 14.27 -0.91 5.48
C HIS A 524 13.32 -2.10 5.56
N SER A 525 12.64 -2.41 4.45
CA SER A 525 11.58 -3.42 4.41
C SER A 525 12.07 -4.79 4.88
N VAL A 526 11.29 -5.47 5.74
CA VAL A 526 11.53 -6.89 6.07
C VAL A 526 11.26 -7.83 4.92
N MET A 527 10.72 -7.33 3.81
CA MET A 527 10.55 -8.08 2.56
C MET A 527 11.79 -8.00 1.66
N GLY A 528 12.88 -7.36 2.08
CA GLY A 528 14.14 -7.32 1.32
C GLY A 528 14.05 -6.65 -0.06
N GLY A 529 13.04 -5.82 -0.30
CA GLY A 529 12.78 -5.23 -1.62
C GLY A 529 11.84 -6.04 -2.53
N HIS A 530 11.21 -7.10 -2.00
CA HIS A 530 10.22 -7.93 -2.70
C HIS A 530 8.78 -7.56 -2.31
N TYR A 531 7.82 -8.01 -3.11
CA TYR A 531 6.38 -7.78 -2.90
C TYR A 531 5.60 -9.11 -2.82
N PRO A 532 5.72 -9.89 -1.73
CA PRO A 532 5.12 -11.23 -1.67
C PRO A 532 3.59 -11.22 -1.67
N SER A 533 2.96 -10.21 -1.05
CA SER A 533 1.51 -10.21 -0.91
C SER A 533 0.93 -8.81 -0.69
N GLY A 534 -0.38 -8.68 -0.83
CA GLY A 534 -1.11 -7.45 -0.58
C GLY A 534 -1.04 -7.08 0.90
N GLY A 535 -0.60 -5.86 1.22
CA GLY A 535 -0.55 -5.40 2.60
C GLY A 535 0.80 -5.57 3.31
N ILE A 536 1.85 -5.94 2.56
CA ILE A 536 3.23 -6.08 3.07
C ILE A 536 3.89 -4.78 3.52
N THR A 537 3.29 -3.62 3.24
CA THR A 537 3.72 -2.37 3.88
C THR A 537 2.94 -2.11 5.18
N LEU A 538 1.65 -2.50 5.21
CA LEU A 538 0.70 -2.22 6.28
C LEU A 538 0.93 -3.14 7.48
N GLY A 539 1.01 -4.45 7.23
CA GLY A 539 1.23 -5.48 8.24
C GLY A 539 2.53 -5.29 9.02
N PRO A 540 3.71 -5.34 8.36
CA PRO A 540 4.98 -5.07 9.00
C PRO A 540 5.03 -3.69 9.66
N GLY A 541 4.55 -2.64 8.99
CA GLY A 541 4.54 -1.28 9.56
C GLY A 541 3.80 -1.19 10.91
N MET A 542 2.63 -1.83 11.03
CA MET A 542 1.90 -1.88 12.31
C MET A 542 2.57 -2.80 13.33
N THR A 543 3.15 -3.92 12.88
CA THR A 543 3.84 -4.87 13.77
C THR A 543 5.08 -4.25 14.40
N PHE A 544 5.94 -3.61 13.62
CA PHE A 544 7.11 -2.90 14.15
C PHE A 544 6.73 -1.63 14.90
N GLY A 545 5.60 -0.99 14.56
CA GLY A 545 5.01 0.05 15.41
C GLY A 545 4.68 -0.47 16.81
N TYR A 546 3.98 -1.61 16.91
CA TYR A 546 3.70 -2.28 18.17
C TYR A 546 4.97 -2.67 18.94
N ILE A 547 5.96 -3.25 18.27
CA ILE A 547 7.26 -3.61 18.87
C ILE A 547 7.97 -2.36 19.43
N ALA A 548 8.07 -1.28 18.63
CA ALA A 548 8.72 -0.04 19.07
C ALA A 548 7.99 0.60 20.26
N GLY A 549 6.65 0.58 20.26
CA GLY A 549 5.85 1.10 21.37
C GLY A 549 6.07 0.32 22.68
N LYS A 550 6.22 -1.01 22.60
CA LYS A 550 6.62 -1.84 23.75
C LYS A 550 8.04 -1.52 24.19
N ALA A 551 9.00 -1.47 23.28
CA ALA A 551 10.40 -1.19 23.59
C ALA A 551 10.59 0.14 24.33
N LEU A 552 9.88 1.19 23.91
CA LEU A 552 9.87 2.50 24.59
C LEU A 552 9.33 2.47 26.03
N SER A 553 8.52 1.47 26.34
CA SER A 553 7.86 1.31 27.64
C SER A 553 8.66 0.43 28.60
N SER A 554 9.47 -0.50 28.07
CA SER A 554 10.24 -1.47 28.86
C SER A 554 11.52 -0.91 29.49
N SER A 555 12.06 0.22 29.03
CA SER A 555 13.37 0.74 29.50
C SER A 555 13.35 1.40 30.88
N GLY A 556 12.48 0.95 31.80
CA GLY A 556 12.54 1.25 33.25
C GLY A 556 13.19 0.15 34.09
N ALA A 557 13.43 -1.03 33.50
CA ALA A 557 14.21 -2.11 34.09
C ALA A 557 15.09 -2.69 32.98
N GLY A 558 16.37 -2.97 33.27
CA GLY A 558 17.22 -3.67 32.32
C GLY A 558 16.52 -4.95 31.88
N LEU A 559 16.30 -5.09 30.57
CA LEU A 559 15.90 -6.37 30.00
C LEU A 559 17.17 -7.25 30.03
N PRO A 560 17.16 -8.40 30.73
CA PRO A 560 18.23 -9.37 30.59
C PRO A 560 18.29 -9.86 29.14
N ASP A 561 19.49 -10.12 28.65
CA ASP A 561 19.78 -10.64 27.32
C ASP A 561 18.85 -11.81 26.94
N MET A 562 17.80 -11.53 26.16
CA MET A 562 16.98 -12.56 25.51
C MET A 562 17.65 -13.08 24.23
N LEU A 563 18.93 -13.44 24.35
CA LEU A 563 19.71 -14.10 23.30
C LEU A 563 19.95 -15.59 23.58
N HIS A 564 19.50 -16.12 24.73
CA HIS A 564 19.62 -17.54 25.07
C HIS A 564 18.33 -18.12 25.67
N ALA A 565 17.29 -18.30 24.85
CA ALA A 565 16.22 -19.25 25.15
C ALA A 565 15.39 -19.58 23.90
N LEU A 566 16.01 -20.23 22.91
CA LEU A 566 15.28 -21.12 22.02
C LEU A 566 15.61 -22.55 22.49
N PRO A 567 14.62 -23.38 22.87
CA PRO A 567 14.90 -24.77 23.20
C PRO A 567 15.38 -25.50 21.94
N ALA A 568 16.48 -26.25 22.09
CA ALA A 568 17.03 -27.12 21.06
C ALA A 568 15.99 -28.15 20.57
N PRO A 569 16.08 -28.61 19.31
CA PRO A 569 15.17 -29.64 18.79
C PRO A 569 15.38 -30.94 19.56
N PHE A 570 14.28 -31.51 20.04
CA PHE A 570 14.26 -32.86 20.60
C PHE A 570 14.77 -33.87 19.55
N SER A 571 15.86 -34.56 19.90
CA SER A 571 16.31 -35.78 19.24
C SER A 571 15.61 -36.99 19.89
N ALA A 572 14.99 -37.80 19.03
CA ALA A 572 14.65 -39.23 19.10
C ALA A 572 14.40 -39.92 20.46
N VAL A 573 13.19 -40.48 20.59
CA VAL A 573 12.97 -41.94 20.68
C VAL A 573 11.86 -42.31 19.69
#